data_AF-A0A3M0GGN8-F1
#
_entry.id   AF-A0A3M0GGN8-F1
#
_cell.length_a   1.000
_cell.length_b   1.000
_cell.length_c   1.000
_cell.angle_alpha   90.00
_cell.angle_beta   90.00
_cell.angle_gamma   90.00
#
_symmetry.space_group_name_H-M   'P 1'
#
loop_
_entity.id
_entity.type
_entity.pdbx_description
1 polymer ?
#
loop_
_entity_poly.entity_id
_entity_poly.type
_entity_poly.pdbx_seq_one_letter_code
_entity_poly.pdbx_strand_id
1 'polypeptide(L)'
;MGMRKVYTLVGICFGVACLFLMTFLAAHNINASGATTAAISQDIIISKIYEGGVKDIVFETPNGDYYYINRGLEQGFTLSGLEEKLLNKSVTLRLTKKLAGVSKHIHQMQVGDNIIYSELN
;
A
#
# COMPACT_ATOMS: atom_id res chain seq x y z
N MET A 1 -12.07 37.19 43.81
CA MET A 1 -11.88 35.72 43.74
C MET A 1 -10.47 35.38 44.21
N GLY A 2 -10.29 34.43 45.13
CA GLY A 2 -8.95 34.12 45.66
C GLY A 2 -8.05 33.46 44.61
N MET A 3 -6.75 33.76 44.60
CA MET A 3 -5.76 33.27 43.61
C MET A 3 -5.83 31.75 43.38
N ARG A 4 -6.08 30.97 44.44
CA ARG A 4 -6.27 29.51 44.35
C ARG A 4 -7.42 29.11 43.41
N LYS A 5 -8.56 29.82 43.45
CA LYS A 5 -9.72 29.56 42.58
C LYS A 5 -9.42 29.94 41.12
N VAL A 6 -8.57 30.94 40.88
CA VAL A 6 -8.13 31.34 39.54
C VAL A 6 -7.25 30.24 38.92
N TYR A 7 -6.27 29.71 39.65
CA TYR A 7 -5.42 28.62 39.15
C TYR A 7 -6.21 27.33 38.89
N THR A 8 -7.18 27.00 39.76
CA THR A 8 -8.06 25.85 39.53
C THR A 8 -8.88 26.02 38.25
N LEU A 9 -9.44 27.22 38.01
CA LEU A 9 -10.23 27.49 36.80
C LEU A 9 -9.37 27.41 35.52
N VAL A 10 -8.18 28.02 35.53
CA VAL A 10 -7.25 27.98 34.39
C VAL A 10 -6.79 26.54 34.09
N GLY A 11 -6.49 25.76 35.13
CA GLY A 11 -6.11 24.34 34.98
C GLY A 11 -7.22 23.49 34.37
N ILE A 12 -8.48 23.72 34.77
CA ILE A 12 -9.64 23.04 34.18
C ILE A 12 -9.81 23.42 32.71
N CYS A 13 -9.73 24.71 32.38
CA CYS A 13 -9.84 25.17 30.99
C CYS A 13 -8.75 24.57 30.09
N PHE A 14 -7.51 24.50 30.58
CA PHE A 14 -6.41 23.90 29.84
C PHE A 14 -6.60 22.39 29.65
N GLY A 15 -7.01 21.67 30.70
CA GLY A 15 -7.29 20.23 30.62
C GLY A 15 -8.41 19.90 29.62
N VAL A 16 -9.48 20.70 29.61
CA VAL A 16 -10.59 20.56 28.64
C VAL A 16 -10.11 20.83 27.21
N ALA A 17 -9.30 21.88 26.99
CA ALA A 17 -8.73 22.17 25.67
C ALA A 17 -7.80 21.05 25.17
N CYS A 18 -6.97 20.47 26.05
CA CYS A 18 -6.13 19.31 25.72
C CYS A 18 -6.96 18.08 25.35
N LEU A 19 -8.07 17.84 26.06
CA LEU A 19 -8.97 16.73 25.75
C LEU A 19 -9.62 16.89 24.37
N PHE A 20 -10.08 18.10 24.02
CA PHE A 20 -10.60 18.41 22.68
C PHE A 20 -9.55 18.27 21.58
N LEU A 21 -8.30 18.66 21.84
CA LEU A 21 -7.21 18.48 20.88
C LEU A 21 -6.92 16.98 20.64
N MET A 22 -6.88 16.18 21.70
CA MET A 22 -6.63 14.73 21.61
C MET A 22 -7.74 14.00 20.83
N THR A 23 -9.01 14.36 21.04
CA THR A 23 -10.13 13.76 20.27
C THR A 23 -10.14 14.22 18.81
N PHE A 24 -9.78 15.47 18.53
CA PHE A 24 -9.64 15.97 17.16
C PHE A 24 -8.51 15.26 16.41
N LEU A 25 -7.35 15.07 17.04
CA LEU A 25 -6.23 14.32 16.47
C LEU A 25 -6.59 12.85 16.23
N ALA A 26 -7.27 12.21 17.18
CA ALA A 26 -7.76 10.83 17.00
C ALA A 26 -8.76 10.72 15.83
N ALA A 27 -9.69 11.67 15.68
CA ALA A 27 -10.66 11.69 14.59
C ALA A 27 -10.00 11.94 13.21
N HIS A 28 -8.94 12.75 13.14
CA HIS A 28 -8.22 13.00 11.89
C HIS A 28 -7.47 11.75 11.40
N ASN A 29 -6.94 10.94 12.32
CA ASN A 29 -6.27 9.67 11.99
C ASN A 29 -7.25 8.61 11.46
N ILE A 30 -8.53 8.67 11.84
CA ILE A 30 -9.56 7.74 11.33
C ILE A 30 -9.95 8.07 9.87
N ASN A 31 -9.86 9.34 9.45
CA ASN A 31 -10.21 9.76 8.09
C ASN A 31 -9.04 9.63 7.08
N ALA A 32 -7.81 9.47 7.55
CA ALA A 32 -6.64 9.26 6.68
C ALA A 32 -6.63 7.88 5.98
N SER A 33 -7.47 6.94 6.40
CA SER A 33 -7.65 5.64 5.73
C SER A 33 -8.63 5.68 4.56
N GLY A 34 -9.24 6.84 4.29
CA GLY A 34 -10.38 6.98 3.39
C GLY A 34 -10.09 7.55 2.00
N ALA A 35 -8.82 7.60 1.56
CA ALA A 35 -8.57 7.85 0.15
C ALA A 35 -9.16 6.68 -0.64
N THR A 36 -10.24 6.92 -1.39
CA THR A 36 -10.93 5.96 -2.24
C THR A 36 -9.95 5.43 -3.29
N THR A 37 -9.18 4.40 -2.93
CA THR A 37 -8.28 3.69 -3.82
C THR A 37 -9.14 2.77 -4.68
N ALA A 38 -9.39 3.17 -5.92
CA ALA A 38 -10.03 2.28 -6.87
C ALA A 38 -9.04 1.18 -7.26
N ALA A 39 -9.44 -0.09 -7.12
CA ALA A 39 -8.69 -1.19 -7.69
C ALA A 39 -8.86 -1.20 -9.21
N ILE A 40 -7.77 -1.37 -9.95
CA ILE A 40 -7.80 -1.55 -11.40
C ILE A 40 -7.20 -2.90 -11.76
N SER A 41 -7.70 -3.48 -12.85
CA SER A 41 -7.11 -4.68 -13.46
C SER A 41 -6.40 -4.30 -14.76
N GLN A 42 -5.19 -4.82 -14.96
CA GLN A 42 -4.40 -4.54 -16.14
C GLN A 42 -3.70 -5.81 -16.61
N ASP A 43 -3.85 -6.15 -17.88
CA ASP A 43 -3.12 -7.24 -18.51
C ASP A 43 -1.78 -6.75 -19.05
N ILE A 44 -0.71 -7.49 -18.75
CA ILE A 44 0.64 -7.20 -19.25
C ILE A 44 1.34 -8.46 -19.73
N ILE A 45 2.32 -8.30 -20.61
CA ILE A 45 3.29 -9.35 -20.95
C ILE A 45 4.56 -9.11 -20.16
N ILE A 46 5.08 -10.15 -19.51
CA ILE A 46 6.34 -10.09 -18.75
C ILE A 46 7.50 -10.47 -19.68
N SER A 47 8.46 -9.55 -19.84
CA SER A 47 9.70 -9.78 -20.61
C SER A 47 10.91 -10.06 -19.73
N LYS A 48 10.89 -9.61 -18.47
CA LYS A 48 12.00 -9.78 -17.53
C LYS A 48 11.50 -9.81 -16.09
N ILE A 49 12.16 -10.60 -15.26
CA ILE A 49 11.93 -10.65 -13.81
C ILE A 49 13.27 -10.49 -13.11
N TYR A 50 13.34 -9.68 -12.06
CA TYR A 50 14.58 -9.47 -11.31
C TYR A 50 14.31 -8.95 -9.89
N GLU A 51 15.32 -9.03 -9.04
CA GLU A 51 15.28 -8.40 -7.73
C GLU A 51 15.48 -6.89 -7.85
N GLY A 52 14.61 -6.12 -7.19
CA GLY A 52 14.75 -4.67 -7.04
C GLY A 52 14.77 -4.26 -5.57
N GLY A 53 15.37 -3.10 -5.29
CA GLY A 53 15.32 -2.49 -3.96
C GLY A 53 15.81 -3.41 -2.84
N VAL A 54 14.96 -3.60 -1.82
CA VAL A 54 15.25 -4.49 -0.69
C VAL A 54 14.36 -5.73 -0.81
N LYS A 55 14.81 -6.70 -1.61
CA LYS A 55 14.14 -8.00 -1.83
C LYS A 55 12.76 -7.91 -2.49
N ASP A 56 12.52 -6.86 -3.25
CA ASP A 56 11.33 -6.74 -4.09
C ASP A 56 11.51 -7.59 -5.34
N ILE A 57 10.40 -8.06 -5.88
CA ILE A 57 10.39 -8.75 -7.17
C ILE A 57 9.80 -7.81 -8.21
N VAL A 58 10.59 -7.48 -9.22
CA VAL A 58 10.23 -6.57 -10.30
C VAL A 58 9.92 -7.36 -11.55
N PHE A 59 8.82 -6.99 -12.20
CA PHE A 59 8.34 -7.53 -13.48
C PHE A 59 8.38 -6.41 -14.51
N GLU A 60 9.16 -6.58 -15.55
CA GLU A 60 9.30 -5.61 -16.65
C GLU A 60 8.51 -6.09 -17.87
N THR A 61 7.97 -5.12 -18.60
CA THR A 61 7.28 -5.33 -19.88
C THR A 61 8.24 -5.08 -21.04
N PRO A 62 7.93 -5.53 -22.27
CA PRO A 62 8.78 -5.28 -23.45
C PRO A 62 9.06 -3.79 -23.73
N ASN A 63 8.19 -2.88 -23.25
CA ASN A 63 8.30 -1.45 -23.49
C ASN A 63 9.09 -0.70 -22.39
N GLY A 64 9.65 -1.43 -21.41
CA GLY A 64 10.40 -0.85 -20.28
C GLY A 64 9.53 -0.36 -19.11
N ASP A 65 8.21 -0.54 -19.19
CA ASP A 65 7.31 -0.35 -18.04
C ASP A 65 7.52 -1.47 -17.03
N TYR A 66 7.40 -1.19 -15.72
CA TYR A 66 7.63 -2.17 -14.67
C TYR A 66 6.57 -2.13 -13.56
N TYR A 67 6.44 -3.25 -12.86
CA TYR A 67 5.56 -3.48 -11.71
C TYR A 67 6.28 -4.32 -10.67
N TYR A 68 5.89 -4.26 -9.40
CA TYR A 68 6.62 -4.97 -8.35
C TYR A 68 5.76 -5.53 -7.23
N ILE A 69 6.24 -6.63 -6.65
CA ILE A 69 5.78 -7.19 -5.37
C ILE A 69 6.80 -6.77 -4.31
N ASN A 70 6.30 -6.09 -3.27
CA ASN A 70 7.14 -5.64 -2.15
C ASN A 70 7.58 -6.83 -1.29
N ARG A 71 8.88 -6.92 -1.01
CA ARG A 71 9.49 -8.02 -0.22
C ARG A 71 9.11 -9.42 -0.71
N GLY A 72 8.86 -9.59 -2.01
CA GLY A 72 8.39 -10.86 -2.56
C GLY A 72 9.34 -12.02 -2.26
N LEU A 73 10.66 -11.78 -2.25
CA LEU A 73 11.64 -12.83 -1.95
C LEU A 73 11.60 -13.27 -0.47
N GLU A 74 11.14 -12.42 0.45
CA GLU A 74 10.95 -12.77 1.86
C GLU A 74 9.69 -13.62 2.10
N GLN A 75 8.76 -13.61 1.14
CA GLN A 75 7.52 -14.38 1.18
C GLN A 75 7.69 -15.80 0.61
N GLY A 76 8.93 -16.21 0.30
CA GLY A 76 9.26 -17.54 -0.21
C GLY A 76 9.16 -17.68 -1.72
N PHE A 77 8.88 -16.61 -2.46
CA PHE A 77 9.01 -16.61 -3.92
C PHE A 77 10.48 -16.61 -4.33
N THR A 78 10.78 -17.28 -5.44
CA THR A 78 12.10 -17.26 -6.06
C THR A 78 12.00 -16.66 -7.46
N LEU A 79 13.04 -15.95 -7.89
CA LEU A 79 13.09 -15.38 -9.24
C LEU A 79 12.95 -16.48 -10.30
N SER A 80 13.71 -17.56 -10.19
CA SER A 80 13.67 -18.68 -11.13
C SER A 80 12.30 -19.35 -11.22
N GLY A 81 11.63 -19.55 -10.08
CA GLY A 81 10.29 -20.15 -10.04
C GLY A 81 9.22 -19.25 -10.67
N LEU A 82 9.38 -17.93 -10.57
CA LEU A 82 8.50 -16.98 -11.25
C LEU A 82 8.82 -16.86 -12.74
N GLU A 83 10.09 -16.89 -13.14
CA GLU A 83 10.50 -16.89 -14.55
C GLU A 83 9.92 -18.07 -15.31
N GLU A 84 10.04 -19.28 -14.77
CA GLU A 84 9.46 -20.49 -15.38
C GLU A 84 7.94 -20.37 -15.56
N LYS A 85 7.26 -19.76 -14.59
CA LYS A 85 5.80 -19.66 -14.57
C LYS A 85 5.26 -18.51 -15.39
N LEU A 86 5.97 -17.41 -15.53
CA LEU A 86 5.39 -16.12 -15.94
C LEU A 86 6.07 -15.48 -17.16
N LEU A 87 7.32 -15.84 -17.46
CA LEU A 87 8.05 -15.21 -18.56
C LEU A 87 7.34 -15.44 -19.89
N ASN A 88 7.21 -14.38 -20.70
CA ASN A 88 6.51 -14.36 -21.98
C ASN A 88 5.01 -14.72 -21.92
N LYS A 89 4.39 -14.69 -20.72
CA LYS A 89 2.96 -14.91 -20.56
C LYS A 89 2.22 -13.59 -20.33
N SER A 90 0.95 -13.58 -20.73
CA SER A 90 0.01 -12.55 -20.33
C SER A 90 -0.44 -12.81 -18.89
N VAL A 91 -0.32 -11.81 -18.03
CA VAL A 91 -0.76 -11.86 -16.64
C VAL A 91 -1.69 -10.69 -16.35
N THR A 92 -2.70 -10.90 -15.52
CA THR A 92 -3.56 -9.82 -15.04
C THR A 92 -3.07 -9.36 -13.67
N LEU A 93 -2.76 -8.08 -13.57
CA LEU A 93 -2.37 -7.41 -12.34
C LEU A 93 -3.57 -6.69 -11.72
N ARG A 94 -3.74 -6.80 -10.40
CA ARG A 94 -4.57 -5.87 -9.64
C ARG A 94 -3.70 -4.82 -8.96
N LEU A 95 -3.94 -3.57 -9.33
CA LEU A 95 -3.18 -2.40 -8.89
C LEU A 95 -4.09 -1.40 -8.19
N THR A 96 -3.49 -0.54 -7.38
CA THR A 96 -4.19 0.58 -6.74
C THR A 96 -4.10 1.83 -7.60
N LYS A 97 -5.26 2.43 -7.91
CA LYS A 97 -5.34 3.78 -8.49
C LYS A 97 -5.53 4.82 -7.39
N LYS A 98 -4.61 5.77 -7.34
CA LYS A 98 -4.65 6.95 -6.47
C LYS A 98 -4.93 8.20 -7.32
N LEU A 99 -5.20 9.32 -6.66
CA LEU A 99 -5.39 10.61 -7.34
C LEU A 99 -4.16 10.99 -8.18
N ALA A 100 -2.95 10.70 -7.69
CA ALA A 100 -1.69 10.99 -8.38
C ALA A 100 -1.36 10.00 -9.52
N GLY A 101 -2.19 8.97 -9.75
CA GLY A 101 -1.97 7.98 -10.79
C GLY A 101 -2.08 6.53 -10.30
N VAL A 102 -1.74 5.61 -11.19
CA VAL A 102 -1.74 4.17 -10.92
C VAL A 102 -0.43 3.78 -10.25
N SER A 103 -0.54 3.11 -9.11
CA SER A 103 0.62 2.52 -8.43
C SER A 103 1.19 1.36 -9.24
N LYS A 104 2.52 1.25 -9.30
CA LYS A 104 3.21 0.08 -9.89
C LYS A 104 3.28 -1.12 -8.93
N HIS A 105 2.87 -0.93 -7.68
CA HIS A 105 2.82 -1.99 -6.67
C HIS A 105 1.65 -2.95 -6.95
N ILE A 106 1.97 -4.25 -7.00
CA ILE A 106 1.03 -5.33 -7.28
C ILE A 106 0.41 -5.81 -5.97
N HIS A 107 -0.93 -5.79 -5.91
CA HIS A 107 -1.68 -6.39 -4.80
C HIS A 107 -2.11 -7.83 -5.11
N GLN A 108 -2.33 -8.14 -6.38
CA GLN A 108 -2.64 -9.49 -6.83
C GLN A 108 -2.14 -9.71 -8.26
N MET A 109 -1.68 -10.92 -8.56
CA MET A 109 -1.32 -11.36 -9.90
C MET A 109 -2.01 -12.69 -10.21
N GLN A 110 -2.56 -12.81 -11.42
CA GLN A 110 -3.18 -14.04 -11.91
C GLN A 110 -2.75 -14.37 -13.35
N VAL A 111 -2.78 -15.66 -13.68
CA VAL A 111 -2.59 -16.19 -15.04
C VAL A 111 -3.81 -17.02 -15.39
N GLY A 112 -4.65 -16.51 -16.30
CA GLY A 112 -6.00 -17.04 -16.49
C GLY A 112 -6.77 -16.97 -15.17
N ASP A 113 -7.30 -18.11 -14.71
CA ASP A 113 -8.07 -18.23 -13.47
C ASP A 113 -7.21 -18.51 -12.23
N ASN A 114 -5.90 -18.70 -12.39
CA ASN A 114 -5.01 -19.06 -11.28
C ASN A 114 -4.37 -17.82 -10.65
N ILE A 115 -4.63 -17.59 -9.37
CA ILE A 115 -3.96 -16.55 -8.58
C ILE A 115 -2.55 -17.04 -8.23
N ILE A 116 -1.54 -16.30 -8.67
CA ILE A 116 -0.12 -16.58 -8.41
C ILE A 116 0.36 -15.83 -7.17
N TYR A 117 -0.19 -14.65 -6.93
CA TYR A 117 0.15 -13.81 -5.78
C TYR A 117 -1.07 -13.02 -5.34
N SER A 118 -1.23 -12.82 -4.03
CA SER A 118 -2.21 -11.95 -3.39
C SER A 118 -1.64 -11.45 -2.07
N GLU A 119 -1.70 -10.14 -1.84
CA GLU A 119 -1.25 -9.51 -0.58
C GLU A 119 -2.22 -9.78 0.59
N LEU A 120 -3.46 -10.17 0.30
CA LEU A 120 -4.54 -10.38 1.29
C LEU A 120 -4.76 -11.87 1.66
N ASN A 121 -3.84 -12.76 1.29
CA ASN A 121 -3.96 -14.21 1.56
C ASN A 121 -3.23 -14.63 2.84
#